data_AF-A0A3R9K441-F1
#
_entry.id   AF-A0A3R9K441-F1
#
_cell.length_a   1.000
_cell.length_b   1.000
_cell.length_c   1.000
_cell.angle_alpha   90.00
_cell.angle_beta   90.00
_cell.angle_gamma   90.00
#
_symmetry.space_group_name_H-M   'P 1'
#
loop_
_entity.id
_entity.type
_entity.pdbx_description
1 polymer ?
#
loop_
_entity_poly.entity_id
_entity_poly.type
_entity_poly.pdbx_seq_one_letter_code
_entity_poly.pdbx_strand_id
1 'polypeptide(L)'
;MTKKDENFFEKKMDRREFLKKAGIGGAGLALGLSGASAFLAPRLDKQEKISYGNEKIDFYGKHQAGITTPMQKNIYFVVLDLHTTDKDKIIQLFKDWTDYSSKLVEGELVKKDGQNALLPPSDTGETVGLNPHRLTLTFGVSASFLKR
;
A
#
# COMPACT_ATOMS: atom_id res chain seq x y z
N MET A 1 64.43 18.14 -6.07
CA MET A 1 63.88 16.77 -6.14
C MET A 1 63.63 16.35 -4.69
N THR A 2 62.42 16.08 -4.19
CA THR A 2 61.23 15.44 -4.76
C THR A 2 59.98 15.96 -4.02
N LYS A 3 58.90 16.25 -4.74
CA LYS A 3 57.59 16.64 -4.17
C LYS A 3 57.00 15.47 -3.38
N LYS A 4 56.48 15.75 -2.18
CA LYS A 4 55.74 14.83 -1.32
C LYS A 4 54.25 15.03 -1.64
N ASP A 5 53.59 14.00 -2.16
CA ASP A 5 52.16 14.05 -2.49
C ASP A 5 51.33 14.02 -1.21
N GLU A 6 50.82 15.17 -0.79
CA GLU A 6 49.73 15.26 0.18
C GLU A 6 48.41 15.19 -0.57
N ASN A 7 47.66 14.08 -0.42
CA ASN A 7 46.21 14.02 -0.65
C ASN A 7 45.62 12.67 -0.22
N PHE A 8 45.78 12.31 1.06
CA PHE A 8 45.13 11.11 1.63
C PHE A 8 43.79 11.40 2.32
N PHE A 9 43.46 12.66 2.59
CA PHE A 9 42.33 13.05 3.44
C PHE A 9 41.11 13.64 2.70
N GLU A 10 41.14 13.75 1.38
CA GLU A 10 40.06 14.40 0.60
C GLU A 10 39.18 13.45 -0.24
N LYS A 11 39.11 12.16 0.11
CA LYS A 11 38.17 11.25 -0.57
C LYS A 11 36.84 11.19 0.17
N LYS A 12 35.83 11.91 -0.34
CA LYS A 12 34.43 11.82 0.13
C LYS A 12 34.00 10.35 0.10
N MET A 13 33.73 9.79 1.28
CA MET A 13 33.35 8.39 1.44
C MET A 13 31.95 8.17 0.82
N ASP A 14 31.85 7.28 -0.15
CA ASP A 14 30.59 6.96 -0.82
C ASP A 14 29.68 6.15 0.13
N ARG A 15 28.35 6.34 0.03
CA ARG A 15 27.35 5.66 0.89
C ARG A 15 27.49 4.14 0.82
N ARG A 16 27.86 3.62 -0.35
CA ARG A 16 28.13 2.20 -0.58
C ARG A 16 29.37 1.71 0.18
N GLU A 17 30.40 2.53 0.29
CA GLU A 17 31.63 2.21 1.01
C GLU A 17 31.42 2.25 2.53
N PHE A 18 30.63 3.21 3.00
CA PHE A 18 30.17 3.26 4.39
C PHE A 18 29.37 2.01 4.76
N LEU A 19 28.40 1.60 3.93
CA LEU A 19 27.59 0.41 4.19
C LEU A 19 28.41 -0.89 4.17
N LYS A 20 29.40 -1.00 3.28
CA LYS A 20 30.33 -2.13 3.26
C LYS A 20 31.18 -2.19 4.54
N LYS A 21 31.68 -1.05 5.01
CA LYS A 21 32.47 -0.97 6.25
C LYS A 21 31.62 -1.19 7.50
N ALA A 22 30.39 -0.67 7.53
CA ALA A 22 29.43 -0.91 8.61
C ALA A 22 28.98 -2.39 8.68
N GLY A 23 28.82 -3.06 7.53
CA GLY A 23 28.50 -4.48 7.46
C GLY A 23 29.63 -5.39 8.00
N ILE A 24 30.89 -4.97 7.85
CA ILE A 24 32.05 -5.69 8.39
C ILE A 24 32.28 -5.35 9.88
N GLY A 25 31.95 -4.12 10.31
CA GLY A 25 32.03 -3.69 11.71
C GLY A 25 30.87 -4.16 12.61
N GLY A 26 29.73 -4.57 12.02
CA GLY A 26 28.55 -5.04 12.76
C GLY A 26 28.73 -6.41 13.44
N ALA A 27 29.74 -7.18 13.05
CA ALA A 27 30.10 -8.45 13.71
C ALA A 27 31.07 -8.26 14.91
N GLY A 28 31.55 -7.04 15.17
CA GLY A 28 32.65 -6.75 16.10
C GLY A 28 32.28 -6.07 17.43
N LEU A 29 31.00 -5.93 17.77
CA LEU A 29 30.54 -5.31 19.03
C LEU A 29 30.04 -6.34 20.06
N ALA A 30 30.75 -7.47 20.18
CA ALA A 30 30.42 -8.53 21.15
C ALA A 30 31.31 -8.54 22.40
N LEU A 31 32.12 -7.51 22.66
CA LEU A 31 33.01 -7.45 23.83
C LEU A 31 33.05 -6.04 24.43
N GLY A 32 32.18 -5.77 25.41
CA GLY A 32 32.17 -4.49 26.13
C GLY A 32 31.17 -4.47 27.29
N LEU A 33 31.61 -4.93 28.46
CA LEU A 33 30.90 -4.88 29.73
C LEU A 33 30.76 -3.42 30.21
N SER A 34 29.57 -2.81 30.08
CA SER A 34 29.03 -1.78 31.01
C SER A 34 27.74 -1.17 30.44
N GLY A 35 26.58 -1.52 31.02
CA GLY A 35 25.34 -0.72 31.17
C GLY A 35 24.66 0.04 30.01
N ALA A 36 25.33 0.35 28.90
CA ALA A 36 24.86 1.25 27.84
C ALA A 36 24.30 0.52 26.61
N SER A 37 24.51 -0.79 26.49
CA SER A 37 23.97 -1.61 25.40
C SER A 37 22.43 -1.73 25.42
N ALA A 38 21.78 -1.41 26.54
CA ALA A 38 20.32 -1.36 26.63
C ALA A 38 19.70 -0.13 25.92
N PHE A 39 20.48 0.94 25.67
CA PHE A 39 20.00 2.14 24.97
C PHE A 39 20.10 2.04 23.44
N LEU A 40 20.92 1.09 22.95
CA LEU A 40 21.11 0.81 21.52
C LEU A 40 20.39 -0.45 21.04
N ALA A 41 19.68 -1.14 21.94
CA ALA A 41 18.76 -2.18 21.53
C ALA A 41 17.75 -1.52 20.58
N PRO A 42 17.70 -1.93 19.29
CA PRO A 42 16.61 -1.48 18.45
C PRO A 42 15.36 -1.94 19.18
N ARG A 43 14.52 -0.98 19.57
CA ARG A 43 13.11 -1.28 19.78
C ARG A 43 12.67 -1.81 18.43
N LEU A 44 12.70 -3.13 18.31
CA LEU A 44 11.94 -3.85 17.31
C LEU A 44 10.51 -3.50 17.68
N ASP A 45 10.08 -2.32 17.19
CA ASP A 45 8.70 -1.89 17.18
C ASP A 45 7.95 -3.12 16.75
N LYS A 46 7.13 -3.60 17.68
CA LYS A 46 6.19 -4.70 17.58
C LYS A 46 5.87 -4.87 16.10
N GLN A 47 6.60 -5.78 15.43
CA GLN A 47 6.45 -5.97 14.01
C GLN A 47 5.02 -6.43 13.88
N GLU A 48 4.12 -5.53 13.49
CA GLU A 48 2.72 -5.85 13.39
C GLU A 48 2.68 -7.06 12.49
N LYS A 49 2.26 -8.20 13.05
CA LYS A 49 2.17 -9.45 12.31
C LYS A 49 1.38 -9.07 11.07
N ILE A 50 2.03 -9.15 9.90
CA ILE A 50 1.38 -8.86 8.62
C ILE A 50 0.11 -9.72 8.62
N SER A 51 -1.03 -9.07 8.82
CA SER A 51 -2.26 -9.80 9.08
C SER A 51 -2.61 -10.55 7.81
N TYR A 52 -2.66 -11.88 7.90
CA TYR A 52 -3.02 -12.72 6.79
C TYR A 52 -4.54 -12.76 6.68
N GLY A 53 -5.06 -12.01 5.71
CA GLY A 53 -6.40 -12.21 5.14
C GLY A 53 -7.58 -11.69 5.96
N ASN A 54 -7.58 -11.80 7.29
CA ASN A 54 -8.79 -11.59 8.09
C ASN A 54 -8.93 -10.19 8.72
N GLU A 55 -7.99 -9.28 8.50
CA GLU A 55 -8.11 -7.91 9.01
C GLU A 55 -9.10 -7.14 8.15
N LYS A 56 -10.10 -6.55 8.79
CA LYS A 56 -11.06 -5.68 8.15
C LYS A 56 -10.47 -4.28 8.04
N ILE A 57 -10.52 -3.69 6.84
CA ILE A 57 -10.10 -2.31 6.60
C ILE A 57 -11.36 -1.51 6.34
N ASP A 58 -11.60 -0.48 7.15
CA ASP A 58 -12.77 0.36 7.00
C ASP A 58 -12.74 1.12 5.68
N PHE A 59 -13.84 1.03 4.92
CA PHE A 59 -14.02 1.79 3.69
C PHE A 59 -14.32 3.27 3.96
N TYR A 60 -15.16 3.52 4.97
CA TYR A 60 -15.56 4.87 5.35
C TYR A 60 -14.59 5.48 6.36
N GLY A 61 -14.12 6.69 6.05
CA GLY A 61 -13.22 7.44 6.92
C GLY A 61 -12.96 8.83 6.36
N LYS A 62 -12.18 9.63 7.09
CA LYS A 62 -11.76 10.97 6.63
C LYS A 62 -10.89 10.91 5.36
N HIS A 63 -10.13 9.83 5.22
CA HIS A 63 -9.26 9.57 4.09
C HIS A 63 -9.59 8.19 3.52
N GLN A 64 -9.49 8.03 2.20
CA GLN A 64 -9.68 6.73 1.57
C GLN A 64 -8.60 5.74 2.05
N ALA A 65 -9.01 4.48 2.21
CA ALA A 65 -8.08 3.36 2.40
C ALA A 65 -7.17 3.19 1.17
N GLY A 66 -6.09 2.43 1.32
CA GLY A 66 -5.08 2.19 0.27
C GLY A 66 -3.97 3.25 0.18
N ILE A 67 -4.02 4.30 1.02
CA ILE A 67 -2.97 5.35 1.08
C ILE A 67 -2.00 5.09 2.24
N THR A 68 -2.52 5.14 3.47
CA THR A 68 -1.73 4.83 4.69
C THR A 68 -1.93 3.39 5.14
N THR A 69 -2.77 2.63 4.43
CA THR A 69 -2.98 1.20 4.66
C THR A 69 -1.66 0.45 4.52
N PRO A 70 -1.34 -0.52 5.40
CA PRO A 70 -0.15 -1.34 5.25
C PRO A 70 -0.07 -2.03 3.89
N MET A 71 1.15 -2.18 3.37
CA MET A 71 1.41 -2.75 2.04
C MET A 71 0.68 -4.09 1.82
N GLN A 72 -0.07 -4.17 0.72
CA GLN A 72 -0.72 -5.39 0.22
C GLN A 72 0.19 -6.14 -0.75
N LYS A 73 -0.09 -7.44 -0.97
CA LYS A 73 0.73 -8.30 -1.85
C LYS A 73 0.44 -8.13 -3.34
N ASN A 74 -0.79 -7.74 -3.69
CA ASN A 74 -1.29 -7.66 -5.05
C ASN A 74 -1.87 -6.28 -5.32
N ILE A 75 -1.82 -5.82 -6.56
CA ILE A 75 -2.41 -4.55 -7.00
C ILE A 75 -3.05 -4.72 -8.38
N TYR A 76 -4.28 -4.20 -8.52
CA TYR A 76 -4.90 -3.93 -9.81
C TYR A 76 -4.98 -2.42 -9.98
N PHE A 77 -4.38 -1.89 -11.05
CA PHE A 77 -4.37 -0.47 -11.34
C PHE A 77 -5.06 -0.21 -12.67
N VAL A 78 -6.10 0.63 -12.66
CA VAL A 78 -6.95 0.89 -13.82
C VAL A 78 -7.09 2.38 -14.04
N VAL A 79 -6.97 2.82 -15.29
CA VAL A 79 -7.24 4.21 -15.73
C VAL A 79 -8.37 4.14 -16.75
N LEU A 80 -9.43 4.92 -16.53
CA LEU A 80 -10.64 4.90 -17.33
C LEU A 80 -10.98 6.31 -17.82
N ASP A 81 -11.47 6.39 -19.05
CA ASP A 81 -12.02 7.61 -19.62
C ASP A 81 -13.54 7.65 -19.48
N LEU A 82 -14.09 8.84 -19.28
CA LEU A 82 -15.53 9.05 -19.27
C LEU A 82 -16.11 8.85 -20.67
N HIS A 83 -17.15 8.02 -20.77
CA HIS A 83 -17.91 7.84 -22.01
C HIS A 83 -18.92 8.98 -22.25
N THR A 84 -19.26 9.75 -21.21
CA THR A 84 -20.22 10.86 -21.27
C THR A 84 -19.75 12.03 -20.39
N THR A 85 -20.12 13.25 -20.75
CA THR A 85 -19.90 14.48 -19.95
C THR A 85 -21.16 14.92 -19.20
N ASP A 86 -22.22 14.11 -19.23
CA ASP A 86 -23.44 14.35 -18.46
C ASP A 86 -23.15 14.23 -16.96
N LYS A 87 -23.24 15.36 -16.26
CA LYS A 87 -22.93 15.48 -14.83
C LYS A 87 -23.78 14.55 -13.96
N ASP A 88 -25.06 14.39 -14.26
CA ASP A 88 -25.95 13.58 -13.43
C ASP A 88 -25.61 12.09 -13.55
N LYS A 89 -25.25 11.65 -14.76
CA LYS A 89 -24.75 10.29 -15.00
C LYS A 89 -23.41 10.05 -14.31
N ILE A 90 -22.50 11.01 -14.31
CA ILE A 90 -21.20 10.91 -13.63
C ILE A 90 -21.38 10.85 -12.11
N ILE A 91 -22.28 11.67 -11.55
CA ILE A 91 -22.62 11.62 -10.12
C ILE A 91 -23.19 10.25 -9.77
N GLN A 92 -24.09 9.72 -10.60
CA GLN A 92 -24.67 8.40 -10.36
C GLN A 92 -23.62 7.28 -10.41
N LEU A 93 -22.69 7.34 -11.38
CA LEU A 93 -21.57 6.40 -11.47
C LEU A 93 -20.76 6.36 -10.18
N PHE A 94 -20.39 7.51 -9.61
CA PHE A 94 -19.64 7.54 -8.36
C PHE A 94 -20.44 7.02 -7.17
N LYS A 95 -21.75 7.27 -7.12
CA LYS A 95 -22.62 6.70 -6.08
C LYS A 95 -22.66 5.17 -6.16
N ASP A 96 -22.86 4.64 -7.36
CA ASP A 96 -22.93 3.19 -7.59
C ASP A 96 -21.59 2.53 -7.25
N TRP A 97 -20.46 3.12 -7.68
CA TRP A 97 -19.13 2.61 -7.33
C TRP A 97 -18.85 2.68 -5.84
N THR A 98 -19.31 3.72 -5.15
CA THR A 98 -19.14 3.84 -3.70
C THR A 98 -19.91 2.74 -2.97
N ASP A 99 -21.17 2.51 -3.34
CA ASP A 99 -22.00 1.43 -2.79
C ASP A 99 -21.36 0.06 -3.03
N TYR A 100 -20.98 -0.24 -4.27
CA TYR A 100 -20.35 -1.52 -4.64
C TYR A 100 -19.02 -1.73 -3.92
N SER A 101 -18.18 -0.71 -3.85
CA SER A 101 -16.89 -0.78 -3.18
C SER A 101 -17.05 -1.07 -1.68
N SER A 102 -18.04 -0.45 -1.04
CA SER A 102 -18.32 -0.68 0.39
C SER A 102 -18.75 -2.12 0.71
N LYS A 103 -19.34 -2.84 -0.26
CA LYS A 103 -19.70 -4.25 -0.15
C LYS A 103 -18.50 -5.17 -0.45
N LEU A 104 -17.75 -4.87 -1.51
CA LEU A 104 -16.60 -5.68 -1.92
C LEU A 104 -15.53 -5.75 -0.83
N VAL A 105 -15.23 -4.64 -0.15
CA VAL A 105 -14.25 -4.61 0.96
C VAL A 105 -14.72 -5.40 2.20
N GLU A 106 -16.02 -5.67 2.29
CA GLU A 106 -16.64 -6.51 3.32
C GLU A 106 -16.74 -7.97 2.89
N GLY A 107 -16.40 -8.30 1.63
CA GLY A 107 -16.57 -9.62 1.04
C GLY A 107 -18.02 -9.94 0.65
N GLU A 108 -18.85 -8.91 0.50
CA GLU A 108 -20.23 -9.05 0.06
C GLU A 108 -20.35 -8.90 -1.46
N LEU A 109 -21.37 -9.53 -2.05
CA LEU A 109 -21.73 -9.32 -3.45
C LEU A 109 -22.17 -7.87 -3.68
N VAL A 110 -21.83 -7.28 -4.83
CA VAL A 110 -22.18 -5.88 -5.13
C VAL A 110 -23.70 -5.66 -5.16
N LYS A 111 -24.43 -6.70 -5.58
CA LYS A 111 -25.89 -6.72 -5.63
C LYS A 111 -26.42 -8.14 -5.52
N LYS A 112 -27.55 -8.30 -4.84
CA LYS A 112 -28.27 -9.58 -4.79
C LYS A 112 -28.90 -9.90 -6.13
N ASP A 113 -28.82 -11.15 -6.53
CA ASP A 113 -29.50 -11.62 -7.74
C ASP A 113 -31.01 -11.51 -7.62
N GLY A 114 -31.65 -11.30 -8.78
CA GLY A 114 -33.10 -11.35 -8.89
C GLY A 114 -33.61 -12.79 -8.82
N GLN A 115 -34.92 -12.95 -8.60
CA GLN A 115 -35.56 -14.26 -8.57
C GLN A 115 -35.71 -14.91 -9.96
N ASN A 116 -35.48 -14.13 -11.03
CA ASN A 116 -35.61 -14.61 -12.40
C ASN A 116 -34.29 -15.24 -12.89
N ALA A 117 -34.24 -16.57 -12.90
CA ALA A 117 -33.09 -17.34 -13.36
C ALA A 117 -32.76 -17.21 -14.86
N LEU A 118 -33.63 -16.58 -15.65
CA LEU A 118 -33.38 -16.31 -17.08
C LEU A 118 -32.66 -14.97 -17.32
N LEU A 119 -32.47 -14.16 -16.28
CA LEU A 119 -31.69 -12.93 -16.37
C LEU A 119 -30.23 -13.20 -15.97
N PRO A 120 -29.26 -12.46 -16.53
CA PRO A 120 -27.89 -12.54 -16.08
C PRO A 120 -27.78 -12.17 -14.59
N PRO A 121 -26.82 -12.77 -13.86
CA PRO A 121 -26.57 -12.40 -12.48
C PRO A 121 -26.10 -10.94 -12.38
N SER A 122 -26.32 -10.33 -11.22
CA SER A 122 -25.94 -8.95 -10.96
C SER A 122 -24.49 -8.80 -10.51
N ASP A 123 -23.86 -9.88 -10.07
CA ASP A 123 -22.46 -10.00 -9.71
C ASP A 123 -21.86 -11.19 -10.48
N THR A 124 -20.58 -11.13 -10.80
CA THR A 124 -19.89 -12.17 -11.57
C THR A 124 -19.63 -13.45 -10.76
N GLY A 125 -19.67 -13.36 -9.43
CA GLY A 125 -19.63 -14.50 -8.52
C GLY A 125 -18.26 -15.17 -8.35
N GLU A 126 -17.22 -14.66 -9.01
CA GLU A 126 -15.86 -15.21 -8.99
C GLU A 126 -15.18 -15.16 -7.63
N THR A 127 -15.70 -14.32 -6.73
CA THR A 127 -15.18 -14.14 -5.37
C THR A 127 -16.04 -14.81 -4.29
N VAL A 128 -17.14 -15.48 -4.66
CA VAL A 128 -18.02 -16.15 -3.69
C VAL A 128 -17.26 -17.20 -2.89
N GLY A 129 -17.39 -17.12 -1.56
CA GLY A 129 -16.71 -18.03 -0.64
C GLY A 129 -15.26 -17.63 -0.30
N LEU A 130 -14.76 -16.54 -0.87
CA LEU A 130 -13.46 -15.96 -0.50
C LEU A 130 -13.62 -14.89 0.58
N ASN A 131 -12.56 -14.68 1.36
CA ASN A 131 -12.48 -13.52 2.25
C ASN A 131 -12.14 -12.27 1.41
N PRO A 132 -12.57 -11.05 1.80
CA PRO A 132 -12.13 -9.81 1.15
C PRO A 132 -10.60 -9.59 1.12
N HIS A 133 -9.81 -10.36 1.87
CA HIS A 133 -8.34 -10.37 1.82
C HIS A 133 -7.71 -8.98 2.01
N ARG A 134 -8.28 -8.18 2.92
CA ARG A 134 -7.87 -6.80 3.18
C ARG A 134 -7.99 -5.92 1.93
N LEU A 135 -8.97 -6.15 1.06
CA LEU A 135 -9.20 -5.37 -0.15
C LEU A 135 -9.39 -3.89 0.19
N THR A 136 -8.78 -3.02 -0.61
CA THR A 136 -9.03 -1.57 -0.59
C THR A 136 -9.25 -1.08 -2.00
N LEU A 137 -10.22 -0.19 -2.19
CA LEU A 137 -10.43 0.52 -3.44
C LEU A 137 -10.17 2.01 -3.20
N THR A 138 -9.36 2.62 -4.05
CA THR A 138 -8.99 4.04 -3.95
C THR A 138 -9.26 4.71 -5.29
N PHE A 139 -10.05 5.78 -5.26
CA PHE A 139 -10.45 6.54 -6.43
C PHE A 139 -9.71 7.86 -6.51
N GLY A 140 -9.27 8.21 -7.71
CA GLY A 140 -8.67 9.51 -8.03
C GLY A 140 -9.19 10.03 -9.36
N VAL A 141 -9.18 11.35 -9.53
CA VAL A 141 -9.52 12.01 -10.80
C VAL A 141 -8.29 12.68 -11.37
N SER A 142 -8.13 12.62 -12.69
CA SER A 142 -7.01 13.24 -13.40
C SER A 142 -7.28 14.71 -13.73
N ALA A 143 -6.25 15.43 -14.18
CA ALA A 143 -6.41 16.80 -14.66
C ALA A 143 -7.32 16.89 -15.90
N SER A 144 -7.37 15.86 -16.75
CA SER A 144 -8.26 15.85 -17.93
C SER A 144 -9.72 15.70 -17.55
N PHE A 145 -10.04 15.01 -16.44
CA PHE A 145 -11.39 14.90 -15.91
C PHE A 145 -11.99 16.27 -15.56
N LEU A 146 -11.18 17.17 -14.98
CA LEU A 146 -11.62 18.50 -14.55
C LEU A 146 -11.91 19.48 -15.70
N LYS A 147 -11.55 19.12 -16.93
CA LYS A 147 -11.79 19.95 -18.13
C LYS A 147 -13.05 19.55 -18.89
N ARG A 148 -13.71 18.46 -18.47
CA ARG A 148 -14.87 17.86 -19.15
C ARG A 148 -16.17 18.44 -18.63
#